data_AF-V3ZS36-F1
#
_entry.id   AF-V3ZS36-F1
#
_cell.length_a   1.000
_cell.length_b   1.000
_cell.length_c   1.000
_cell.angle_alpha   90.00
_cell.angle_beta   90.00
_cell.angle_gamma   90.00
#
_symmetry.space_group_name_H-M   'P 1'
#
loop_
_entity.id
_entity.type
_entity.pdbx_description
1 polymer ?
#
loop_
_entity_poly.entity_id
_entity_poly.type
_entity_poly.pdbx_seq_one_letter_code
_entity_poly.pdbx_strand_id
1 'polypeptide(L)'
;MTVDSTAGILGKVSEISFTAFNVFDTVQNSGETCLISDECWRKMTKLGYNGYSLTHEVFYLQIGKQFGCKKEMERKLKEYNQESVENLEDIFCTVILSEANKYSQDHFPHYKHDLFMEQAALCGMLGYRQFFNTPWLLAILSWQDPRYGCYRAASDEILLKEDGHRIKREERRLKNQCLSHRTTVAVAALGQYVRYILETWADNQKINH
;
A
#
# COMPACT_ATOMS: atom_id res chain seq x y z
N MET A 1 -28.62 -9.40 -22.05
CA MET A 1 -28.57 -9.77 -20.63
C MET A 1 -27.78 -11.05 -20.51
N THR A 2 -26.49 -10.95 -20.21
CA THR A 2 -25.69 -11.95 -19.51
C THR A 2 -24.43 -11.21 -19.08
N VAL A 3 -24.37 -10.88 -17.80
CA VAL A 3 -23.21 -10.21 -17.17
C VAL A 3 -22.25 -11.33 -16.81
N ASP A 4 -21.10 -11.37 -17.48
CA ASP A 4 -20.06 -12.35 -17.20
C ASP A 4 -19.26 -11.91 -15.97
N SER A 5 -19.11 -12.83 -15.04
CA SER A 5 -18.62 -12.60 -13.68
C SER A 5 -17.12 -12.86 -13.64
N THR A 6 -16.29 -11.83 -13.87
CA THR A 6 -14.84 -11.93 -13.64
C THR A 6 -14.53 -11.70 -12.16
N ALA A 7 -14.74 -12.72 -11.34
CA ALA A 7 -14.08 -12.83 -10.04
C ALA A 7 -12.62 -13.28 -10.28
N GLY A 8 -11.74 -12.29 -10.53
CA GLY A 8 -10.31 -12.53 -10.65
C GLY A 8 -9.72 -12.88 -9.28
N ILE A 9 -9.42 -14.16 -9.07
CA ILE A 9 -8.63 -14.64 -7.93
C ILE A 9 -7.28 -13.93 -7.98
N LEU A 10 -6.96 -13.19 -6.92
CA LEU A 10 -5.68 -12.51 -6.77
C LEU A 10 -4.55 -13.54 -6.70
N GLY A 11 -3.75 -13.65 -7.76
CA GLY A 11 -2.56 -14.49 -7.75
C GLY A 11 -1.50 -13.92 -6.80
N LYS A 12 -1.33 -14.53 -5.63
CA LYS A 12 -0.16 -14.37 -4.75
C LYS A 12 0.91 -15.39 -5.17
N VAL A 13 2.18 -14.99 -5.19
CA VAL A 13 3.29 -15.95 -5.31
C VAL A 13 3.85 -16.27 -3.93
N SER A 14 4.17 -17.56 -3.73
CA SER A 14 4.72 -18.12 -2.49
C SER A 14 5.93 -17.33 -1.98
N GLU A 15 5.93 -17.06 -0.68
CA GLU A 15 6.94 -16.27 0.03
C GLU A 15 8.37 -16.75 -0.26
N ILE A 16 9.17 -15.86 -0.84
CA ILE A 16 10.59 -15.78 -0.49
C ILE A 16 10.66 -14.65 0.54
N SER A 17 10.98 -15.01 1.79
CA SER A 17 11.21 -14.04 2.86
C SER A 17 12.39 -13.15 2.48
N PHE A 18 12.09 -11.96 1.96
CA PHE A 18 13.08 -10.94 1.72
C PHE A 18 13.14 -10.09 2.99
N THR A 19 14.10 -10.39 3.87
CA THR A 19 14.52 -9.54 4.99
C THR A 19 15.23 -8.25 4.52
N ALA A 20 14.85 -7.69 3.35
CA ALA A 20 15.45 -6.48 2.81
C ALA A 20 14.41 -5.36 2.69
N PHE A 21 13.88 -4.96 3.84
CA PHE A 21 13.36 -3.61 4.09
C PHE A 21 13.62 -3.27 5.56
N ASN A 22 14.90 -3.20 5.95
CA ASN A 22 15.35 -2.62 7.21
C ASN A 22 15.26 -1.08 7.17
N VAL A 23 14.12 -0.54 6.72
CA VAL A 23 13.80 0.90 6.80
C VAL A 23 13.23 1.25 8.20
N PHE A 24 12.83 0.25 8.97
CA PHE A 24 12.39 0.37 10.37
C PHE A 24 13.15 -0.58 11.29
N ASP A 25 14.46 -0.68 11.11
CA ASP A 25 15.31 -1.52 11.96
C ASP A 25 15.67 -0.82 13.27
N THR A 26 14.66 -0.59 14.10
CA THR A 26 14.82 -0.46 15.55
C THR A 26 13.61 -1.11 16.22
N VAL A 27 13.65 -2.42 16.38
CA VAL A 27 12.91 -3.08 17.46
C VAL A 27 13.95 -3.59 18.44
N GLN A 28 14.21 -2.77 19.47
CA GLN A 28 14.57 -3.34 20.76
C GLN A 28 13.46 -4.32 21.12
N ASN A 29 13.83 -5.56 21.45
CA ASN A 29 13.02 -6.46 22.25
C ASN A 29 12.72 -5.78 23.61
N SER A 30 11.81 -4.81 23.65
CA SER A 30 11.10 -4.51 24.88
C SER A 30 10.14 -5.67 25.07
N GLY A 31 10.20 -6.33 26.23
CA GLY A 31 9.27 -7.42 26.60
C GLY A 31 7.83 -6.92 26.80
N GLU A 32 7.38 -5.94 26.02
CA GLU A 32 6.02 -5.44 26.01
C GLU A 32 5.15 -6.41 25.24
N THR A 33 4.16 -6.97 25.93
CA THR A 33 3.11 -7.77 25.29
C THR A 33 2.38 -6.88 24.29
N CYS A 34 2.31 -7.28 23.02
CA CYS A 34 1.47 -6.58 22.06
C CYS A 34 0.00 -6.69 22.50
N LEU A 35 -0.61 -5.55 22.82
CA LEU A 35 -2.00 -5.44 23.23
C LEU A 35 -2.76 -4.62 22.20
N ILE A 36 -3.76 -5.25 21.57
CA ILE A 36 -4.62 -4.58 20.60
C ILE A 36 -5.95 -4.26 21.29
N SER A 37 -6.30 -2.98 21.36
CA SER A 37 -7.61 -2.57 21.89
C SER A 37 -8.73 -3.01 20.96
N ASP A 38 -9.89 -3.30 21.54
CA ASP A 38 -11.10 -3.64 20.80
C ASP A 38 -11.54 -2.55 19.82
N GLU A 39 -11.39 -1.29 20.23
CA GLU A 39 -11.71 -0.16 19.38
C GLU A 39 -10.81 -0.13 18.14
N CYS A 40 -9.49 -0.28 18.32
CA CYS A 40 -8.54 -0.32 17.22
C CYS A 40 -8.83 -1.50 16.28
N TRP A 41 -9.02 -2.70 16.83
CA TRP A 41 -9.32 -3.87 16.01
C TRP A 41 -10.59 -3.67 15.18
N ARG A 42 -11.72 -3.35 15.83
CA ARG A 42 -12.99 -3.12 15.14
C ARG A 42 -12.91 -2.05 14.07
N LYS A 43 -12.17 -0.98 14.32
CA LYS A 43 -12.04 0.14 13.39
C LYS A 43 -11.14 -0.19 12.21
N MET A 44 -10.04 -0.90 12.45
CA MET A 44 -9.03 -1.19 11.43
C MET A 44 -9.29 -2.48 10.64
N THR A 45 -10.31 -3.25 11.03
CA THR A 45 -10.77 -4.42 10.27
C THR A 45 -12.22 -4.24 9.77
N LYS A 46 -12.68 -3.00 9.56
CA LYS A 46 -14.07 -2.72 9.21
C LYS A 46 -14.22 -2.66 7.71
N LEU A 47 -14.99 -3.58 7.15
CA LEU A 47 -15.30 -3.54 5.72
C LEU A 47 -16.04 -2.26 5.31
N GLY A 48 -15.72 -1.76 4.10
CA GLY A 48 -16.44 -0.67 3.44
C GLY A 48 -15.74 0.69 3.46
N TYR A 49 -14.52 0.80 3.98
CA TYR A 49 -13.69 1.99 3.78
C TYR A 49 -13.14 2.11 2.37
N ASN A 50 -12.67 3.32 2.05
CA ASN A 50 -12.11 3.69 0.76
C ASN A 50 -10.89 4.62 0.96
N GLY A 51 -10.09 4.76 -0.10
CA GLY A 51 -8.92 5.61 -0.15
C GLY A 51 -7.99 5.46 1.06
N TYR A 52 -7.57 6.57 1.67
CA TYR A 52 -6.59 6.54 2.78
C TYR A 52 -7.07 5.75 4.00
N SER A 53 -8.39 5.70 4.26
CA SER A 53 -8.89 4.89 5.38
C SER A 53 -8.65 3.41 5.12
N LEU A 54 -8.85 2.96 3.89
CA LEU A 54 -8.65 1.57 3.48
C LEU A 54 -7.16 1.19 3.42
N THR A 55 -6.28 2.08 2.93
CA THR A 55 -4.83 1.82 2.96
C THR A 55 -4.31 1.72 4.39
N HIS A 56 -4.85 2.51 5.32
CA HIS A 56 -4.51 2.39 6.73
C HIS A 56 -4.94 1.05 7.34
N GLU A 57 -6.04 0.43 6.90
CA GLU A 57 -6.45 -0.91 7.34
C GLU A 57 -5.41 -1.95 6.95
N VAL A 58 -4.96 -1.92 5.70
CA VAL A 58 -3.88 -2.81 5.21
C VAL A 58 -2.59 -2.57 5.99
N PHE A 59 -2.19 -1.31 6.14
CA PHE A 59 -0.97 -0.94 6.86
C PHE A 59 -1.01 -1.38 8.34
N TYR A 60 -2.17 -1.28 8.98
CA TYR A 60 -2.36 -1.74 10.36
C TYR A 60 -2.12 -3.25 10.50
N LEU A 61 -2.66 -4.05 9.59
CA LEU A 61 -2.44 -5.50 9.58
C LEU A 61 -0.95 -5.85 9.34
N GLN A 62 -0.30 -5.16 8.39
CA GLN A 62 1.11 -5.34 8.07
C GLN A 62 2.03 -5.03 9.25
N ILE A 63 1.84 -3.87 9.90
CA ILE A 63 2.61 -3.51 11.10
C ILE A 63 2.37 -4.53 12.21
N GLY A 64 1.14 -4.95 12.44
CA GLY A 64 0.85 -5.99 13.44
C GLY A 64 1.64 -7.27 13.19
N LYS A 65 1.71 -7.73 11.94
CA LYS A 65 2.52 -8.90 11.55
C LYS A 65 4.02 -8.63 11.73
N GLN A 66 4.51 -7.49 11.27
CA GLN A 66 5.94 -7.14 11.29
C GLN A 66 6.50 -6.96 12.71
N PHE A 67 5.72 -6.39 13.62
CA PHE A 67 6.13 -6.10 15.00
C PHE A 67 5.76 -7.22 16.00
N GLY A 68 5.49 -8.44 15.51
CA GLY A 68 5.31 -9.61 16.37
C GLY A 68 3.97 -9.72 17.09
N CYS A 69 2.95 -8.97 16.67
CA CYS A 69 1.60 -9.00 17.27
C CYS A 69 0.73 -10.18 16.79
N LYS A 70 1.28 -11.12 16.02
CA LYS A 70 0.52 -12.20 15.37
C LYS A 70 -0.41 -12.96 16.32
N LYS A 71 0.06 -13.33 17.52
CA LYS A 71 -0.76 -14.05 18.52
C LYS A 71 -1.97 -13.24 18.99
N GLU A 72 -1.81 -11.95 19.20
CA GLU A 72 -2.90 -11.07 19.62
C GLU A 72 -3.90 -10.84 18.48
N MET A 73 -3.42 -10.71 17.24
CA MET A 73 -4.28 -10.64 16.06
C MET A 73 -5.09 -11.93 15.87
N GLU A 74 -4.48 -13.10 16.04
CA GLU A 74 -5.18 -14.40 16.02
C GLU A 74 -6.24 -14.52 17.11
N ARG A 75 -5.97 -13.98 18.31
CA ARG A 75 -6.95 -13.91 19.38
C ARG A 75 -8.14 -13.01 18.99
N LYS A 76 -7.86 -11.84 18.42
CA LYS A 76 -8.89 -10.90 17.96
C LYS A 76 -9.73 -11.46 16.82
N LEU A 77 -9.12 -12.14 15.86
CA LEU A 77 -9.85 -12.83 14.79
C LEU A 77 -10.91 -13.80 15.35
N LYS A 78 -10.54 -14.60 16.36
CA LYS A 78 -11.47 -15.52 17.04
C LYS A 78 -12.58 -14.77 17.79
N GLU A 79 -12.22 -13.70 18.50
CA GLU A 79 -13.16 -12.87 19.28
C GLU A 79 -14.23 -12.22 18.39
N TYR A 80 -13.86 -11.79 17.19
CA TYR A 80 -14.73 -11.10 16.23
C TYR A 80 -15.27 -12.02 15.11
N ASN A 81 -15.06 -13.33 15.22
CA ASN A 81 -15.48 -14.34 14.23
C ASN A 81 -15.04 -14.01 12.78
N GLN A 82 -13.78 -13.60 12.64
CA GLN A 82 -13.12 -13.32 11.37
C GLN A 82 -12.18 -14.48 11.01
N GLU A 83 -12.02 -14.74 9.71
CA GLU A 83 -11.33 -15.92 9.21
C GLU A 83 -9.80 -15.88 9.46
N SER A 84 -9.09 -14.95 8.83
CA SER A 84 -7.65 -14.80 8.95
C SER A 84 -7.22 -13.37 8.63
N VAL A 85 -5.99 -13.02 9.00
CA VAL A 85 -5.41 -11.72 8.64
C VAL A 85 -5.22 -11.66 7.13
N GLU A 86 -4.79 -12.75 6.52
CA GLU A 86 -4.58 -12.89 5.08
C GLU A 86 -5.88 -12.70 4.30
N ASN A 87 -7.02 -13.20 4.82
CA ASN A 87 -8.32 -12.98 4.19
C ASN A 87 -8.76 -11.50 4.26
N LEU A 88 -8.50 -10.83 5.39
CA LEU A 88 -8.76 -9.38 5.49
C LEU A 88 -7.88 -8.60 4.50
N GLU A 89 -6.59 -8.93 4.42
CA GLU A 89 -5.64 -8.39 3.44
C GLU A 89 -6.15 -8.60 2.00
N ASP A 90 -6.67 -9.80 1.67
CA ASP A 90 -7.25 -10.14 0.37
C ASP A 90 -8.46 -9.27 0.04
N ILE A 91 -9.41 -9.15 0.98
CA ILE A 91 -10.59 -8.32 0.81
C ILE A 91 -10.20 -6.85 0.59
N PHE A 92 -9.30 -6.32 1.42
CA PHE A 92 -8.89 -4.91 1.32
C PHE A 92 -8.11 -4.63 0.04
N CYS A 93 -7.14 -5.47 -0.33
CA CYS A 93 -6.37 -5.27 -1.54
C CYS A 93 -7.18 -5.49 -2.83
N THR A 94 -8.25 -6.31 -2.79
CA THR A 94 -9.23 -6.39 -3.88
C THR A 94 -9.89 -5.03 -4.12
N VAL A 95 -10.37 -4.38 -3.05
CA VAL A 95 -11.03 -3.08 -3.14
C VAL A 95 -10.03 -1.99 -3.55
N ILE A 96 -8.83 -2.01 -3.00
CA ILE A 96 -7.75 -1.09 -3.38
C ILE A 96 -7.41 -1.22 -4.87
N LEU A 97 -7.31 -2.44 -5.40
CA LEU A 97 -7.02 -2.64 -6.82
C LEU A 97 -8.15 -2.08 -7.69
N SER A 98 -9.41 -2.22 -7.28
CA SER A 98 -10.55 -1.61 -7.95
C SER A 98 -10.45 -0.08 -7.97
N GLU A 99 -10.05 0.54 -6.86
CA GLU A 99 -9.80 1.99 -6.80
C GLU A 99 -8.65 2.43 -7.70
N ALA A 100 -7.50 1.74 -7.64
CA ALA A 100 -6.33 2.05 -8.45
C ALA A 100 -6.63 1.95 -9.95
N ASN A 101 -7.42 0.96 -10.37
CA ASN A 101 -7.90 0.85 -11.75
C ASN A 101 -8.76 2.04 -12.16
N LYS A 102 -9.66 2.52 -11.30
CA LYS A 102 -10.45 3.73 -11.58
C LYS A 102 -9.56 4.95 -11.73
N TYR A 103 -8.57 5.13 -10.85
CA TYR A 103 -7.62 6.23 -10.99
C TYR A 103 -6.83 6.16 -12.29
N SER A 104 -6.45 4.96 -12.73
CA SER A 104 -5.80 4.76 -14.04
C SER A 104 -6.72 5.10 -15.21
N GLN A 105 -8.01 4.74 -15.14
CA GLN A 105 -9.01 5.08 -16.16
C GLN A 105 -9.27 6.59 -16.22
N ASP A 106 -9.23 7.26 -15.06
CA ASP A 106 -9.36 8.71 -14.91
C ASP A 106 -8.04 9.46 -15.16
N HIS A 107 -7.07 8.84 -15.85
CA HIS A 107 -5.79 9.43 -16.24
C HIS A 107 -4.94 9.93 -15.06
N PHE A 108 -5.00 9.25 -13.92
CA PHE A 108 -4.22 9.53 -12.72
C PHE A 108 -4.33 10.99 -12.26
N PRO A 109 -5.50 11.40 -11.73
CA PRO A 109 -5.67 12.79 -11.29
C PRO A 109 -4.64 13.15 -10.21
N HIS A 110 -4.05 14.34 -10.31
CA HIS A 110 -2.90 14.76 -9.47
C HIS A 110 -3.11 14.51 -7.98
N TYR A 111 -4.26 14.94 -7.44
CA TYR A 111 -4.61 14.77 -6.03
C TYR A 111 -4.72 13.29 -5.56
N LYS A 112 -4.68 12.31 -6.47
CA LYS A 112 -4.64 10.87 -6.18
C LYS A 112 -3.25 10.24 -6.32
N HIS A 113 -2.23 10.95 -6.83
CA HIS A 113 -0.88 10.39 -7.04
C HIS A 113 -0.31 9.77 -5.77
N ASP A 114 -0.44 10.49 -4.65
CA ASP A 114 0.01 10.02 -3.33
C ASP A 114 -0.64 8.70 -2.93
N LEU A 115 -1.97 8.69 -2.90
CA LEU A 115 -2.77 7.51 -2.56
C LEU A 115 -2.52 6.35 -3.52
N PHE A 116 -2.40 6.60 -4.82
CA PHE A 116 -2.16 5.55 -5.81
C PHE A 116 -0.81 4.85 -5.59
N MET A 117 0.25 5.62 -5.29
CA MET A 117 1.55 5.04 -4.94
C MET A 117 1.50 4.30 -3.60
N GLU A 118 0.79 4.82 -2.61
CA GLU A 118 0.58 4.15 -1.32
C GLU A 118 -0.14 2.79 -1.49
N GLN A 119 -1.18 2.76 -2.32
CA GLN A 119 -1.92 1.55 -2.67
C GLN A 119 -1.04 0.49 -3.32
N ALA A 120 -0.25 0.89 -4.34
CA ALA A 120 0.69 0.00 -5.01
C ALA A 120 1.81 -0.49 -4.08
N ALA A 121 2.28 0.36 -3.16
CA ALA A 121 3.29 -0.01 -2.18
C ALA A 121 2.76 -1.06 -1.18
N LEU A 122 1.63 -0.77 -0.52
CA LEU A 122 1.10 -1.62 0.55
C LEU A 122 0.63 -2.98 0.02
N CYS A 123 -0.21 -3.01 -1.02
CA CYS A 123 -0.65 -4.27 -1.60
C CYS A 123 0.49 -4.98 -2.35
N GLY A 124 1.45 -4.22 -2.89
CA GLY A 124 2.68 -4.77 -3.43
C GLY A 124 3.49 -5.60 -2.44
N MET A 125 3.66 -5.09 -1.22
CA MET A 125 4.39 -5.79 -0.16
C MET A 125 3.75 -7.13 0.21
N LEU A 126 2.41 -7.24 0.10
CA LEU A 126 1.64 -8.46 0.32
C LEU A 126 1.66 -9.43 -0.86
N GLY A 127 2.32 -9.07 -1.97
CA GLY A 127 2.51 -9.93 -3.14
C GLY A 127 1.44 -9.80 -4.22
N TYR A 128 0.59 -8.76 -4.18
CA TYR A 128 -0.40 -8.53 -5.24
C TYR A 128 0.25 -7.93 -6.48
N ARG A 129 0.57 -8.79 -7.45
CA ARG A 129 1.30 -8.43 -8.68
C ARG A 129 0.51 -7.56 -9.66
N GLN A 130 -0.81 -7.51 -9.53
CA GLN A 130 -1.71 -6.77 -10.42
C GLN A 130 -1.44 -5.26 -10.45
N PHE A 131 -0.80 -4.72 -9.42
CA PHE A 131 -0.39 -3.32 -9.34
C PHE A 131 0.82 -2.99 -10.23
N PHE A 132 1.54 -3.99 -10.74
CA PHE A 132 2.82 -3.81 -11.42
C PHE A 132 2.72 -4.07 -12.91
N ASN A 133 2.15 -3.10 -13.62
CA ASN A 133 2.10 -3.08 -15.08
C ASN A 133 2.88 -1.89 -15.65
N THR A 134 3.30 -1.99 -16.91
CA THR A 134 4.14 -0.98 -17.56
C THR A 134 3.48 0.41 -17.64
N PRO A 135 2.20 0.55 -18.03
CA PRO A 135 1.54 1.87 -18.02
C PRO A 135 1.60 2.58 -16.67
N TRP A 136 1.34 1.85 -15.58
CA TRP A 136 1.36 2.42 -14.22
C TRP A 136 2.77 2.80 -13.77
N LEU A 137 3.79 2.00 -14.11
CA LEU A 137 5.19 2.33 -13.86
C LEU A 137 5.59 3.63 -14.54
N LEU A 138 5.29 3.75 -15.83
CA LEU A 138 5.64 4.94 -16.61
C LEU A 138 4.92 6.19 -16.08
N ALA A 139 3.67 6.06 -15.63
CA ALA A 139 2.95 7.14 -14.97
C ALA A 139 3.67 7.58 -13.68
N ILE A 140 3.99 6.66 -12.77
CA ILE A 140 4.68 6.97 -11.52
C ILE A 140 6.04 7.63 -11.76
N LEU A 141 6.81 7.15 -12.74
CA LEU A 141 8.10 7.75 -13.10
C LEU A 141 7.93 9.16 -13.68
N SER A 142 6.86 9.42 -14.43
CA SER A 142 6.59 10.76 -14.99
C SER A 142 6.27 11.82 -13.95
N TRP A 143 5.82 11.42 -12.74
CA TRP A 143 5.53 12.35 -11.65
C TRP A 143 6.77 12.73 -10.82
N GLN A 144 7.90 12.06 -11.05
CA GLN A 144 9.15 12.35 -10.38
C GLN A 144 9.73 13.69 -10.87
N ASP A 145 10.15 14.55 -9.94
CA ASP A 145 10.82 15.80 -10.30
C ASP A 145 12.14 15.48 -11.03
N PRO A 146 12.34 15.98 -12.27
CA PRO A 146 13.46 15.58 -13.11
C PRO A 146 14.81 16.11 -12.61
N ARG A 147 14.82 17.12 -11.73
CA ARG A 147 16.05 17.72 -11.21
C ARG A 147 16.46 17.14 -9.86
N TYR A 148 15.49 16.83 -9.00
CA TYR A 148 15.75 16.42 -7.62
C TYR A 148 15.32 14.98 -7.31
N GLY A 149 14.64 14.30 -8.22
CA GLY A 149 14.23 12.89 -8.08
C GLY A 149 13.12 12.66 -7.05
N CYS A 150 12.56 13.73 -6.46
CA CYS A 150 11.54 13.67 -5.43
C CYS A 150 10.13 13.87 -6.01
N TYR A 151 9.11 13.66 -5.20
CA TYR A 151 7.72 13.88 -5.60
C TYR A 151 7.18 15.15 -4.94
N ARG A 152 6.48 15.98 -5.72
CA ARG A 152 5.98 17.30 -5.32
C ARG A 152 4.47 17.37 -5.42
N ALA A 153 3.88 18.41 -4.83
CA ALA A 153 2.49 18.77 -5.12
C ALA A 153 2.39 19.31 -6.55
N ALA A 154 1.32 18.98 -7.26
CA ALA A 154 1.00 19.63 -8.53
C ALA A 154 0.48 21.06 -8.27
N SER A 155 0.56 21.94 -9.28
CA SER A 155 0.19 23.35 -9.13
C SER A 155 -1.29 23.54 -8.77
N ASP A 156 -2.17 22.72 -9.34
CA ASP A 156 -3.61 22.69 -9.07
C ASP A 156 -3.92 22.21 -7.64
N GLU A 157 -3.17 21.25 -7.11
CA GLU A 157 -3.30 20.80 -5.71
C GLU A 157 -2.95 21.91 -4.69
N ILE A 158 -2.05 22.82 -5.06
CA ILE A 158 -1.67 23.95 -4.20
C ILE A 158 -2.82 24.94 -4.11
N LEU A 159 -3.46 25.25 -5.24
CA LEU A 159 -4.60 26.19 -5.31
C LEU A 159 -5.81 25.69 -4.50
N LEU A 160 -6.07 24.37 -4.51
CA LEU A 160 -7.17 23.76 -3.76
C LEU A 160 -6.99 23.80 -2.23
N LYS A 161 -5.77 24.01 -1.72
CA LYS A 161 -5.48 24.04 -0.28
C LYS A 161 -5.62 25.41 0.36
N GLU A 162 -5.81 26.46 -0.43
CA GLU A 162 -5.97 27.83 0.08
C GLU A 162 -7.38 28.09 0.64
N ASP A 163 -8.38 27.26 0.28
CA ASP A 163 -9.73 27.29 0.84
C ASP A 163 -9.81 26.40 2.09
N GLY A 164 -9.61 27.04 3.25
CA GLY A 164 -9.29 26.36 4.50
C GLY A 164 -10.34 25.37 5.01
N HIS A 165 -9.88 24.26 5.61
CA HIS A 165 -10.46 23.61 6.80
C HIS A 165 -9.53 22.48 7.31
N ARG A 166 -9.18 22.56 8.61
CA ARG A 166 -8.50 21.55 9.48
C ARG A 166 -7.15 20.99 9.01
N ILE A 167 -6.08 21.41 9.68
CA ILE A 167 -4.72 20.87 9.56
C ILE A 167 -4.68 19.42 10.10
N LYS A 168 -4.94 18.46 9.23
CA LYS A 168 -4.70 17.03 9.45
C LYS A 168 -3.24 16.78 9.05
N ARG A 169 -2.43 16.20 9.97
CA ARG A 169 -0.99 15.87 9.85
C ARG A 169 -0.33 16.45 8.58
N GLU A 170 0.31 17.61 8.72
CA GLU A 170 0.95 18.27 7.59
C GLU A 170 1.99 17.35 6.95
N GLU A 171 1.81 17.11 5.65
CA GLU A 171 2.86 16.59 4.79
C GLU A 171 4.14 17.41 5.01
N ARG A 172 5.22 16.73 5.40
CA ARG A 172 6.48 17.39 5.71
C ARG A 172 7.15 17.81 4.41
N ARG A 173 7.29 19.12 4.22
CA ARG A 173 8.08 19.66 3.09
C ARG A 173 9.57 19.48 3.38
N LEU A 174 10.26 18.82 2.46
CA LEU A 174 11.71 18.74 2.42
C LEU A 174 12.26 19.94 1.62
N LYS A 175 13.59 20.01 1.48
CA LYS A 175 14.25 21.01 0.62
C LYS A 175 13.69 20.92 -0.81
N ASN A 176 13.67 22.06 -1.52
CA ASN A 176 13.19 22.15 -2.90
C ASN A 176 11.71 21.79 -3.08
N GLN A 177 10.85 22.01 -2.08
CA GLN A 177 9.39 21.74 -2.15
C GLN A 177 9.01 20.27 -2.37
N CYS A 178 9.95 19.35 -2.18
CA CYS A 178 9.67 17.92 -2.17
C CYS A 178 8.75 17.57 -0.98
N LEU A 179 7.81 16.67 -1.20
CA LEU A 179 6.90 16.17 -0.17
C LEU A 179 7.47 14.88 0.42
N SER A 180 7.66 14.83 1.73
CA SER A 180 8.32 13.71 2.41
C SER A 180 7.52 12.43 2.29
N HIS A 181 6.23 12.45 2.65
CA HIS A 181 5.36 11.28 2.60
C HIS A 181 5.15 10.83 1.15
N ARG A 182 4.81 11.75 0.23
CA ARG A 182 4.67 11.43 -1.19
C ARG A 182 5.92 10.78 -1.79
N THR A 183 7.10 11.31 -1.45
CA THR A 183 8.38 10.72 -1.90
C THR A 183 8.61 9.34 -1.28
N THR A 184 8.30 9.16 0.00
CA THR A 184 8.43 7.86 0.67
C THR A 184 7.54 6.80 0.04
N VAL A 185 6.25 7.09 -0.19
CA VAL A 185 5.33 6.12 -0.79
C VAL A 185 5.70 5.82 -2.25
N ALA A 186 6.23 6.80 -2.99
CA ALA A 186 6.75 6.57 -4.34
C ALA A 186 7.96 5.62 -4.34
N VAL A 187 8.92 5.84 -3.44
CA VAL A 187 10.08 4.96 -3.29
C VAL A 187 9.64 3.55 -2.89
N ALA A 188 8.67 3.42 -1.99
CA ALA A 188 8.11 2.13 -1.60
C ALA A 188 7.45 1.41 -2.78
N ALA A 189 6.64 2.11 -3.57
CA ALA A 189 5.98 1.55 -4.75
C ALA A 189 6.99 1.12 -5.83
N LEU A 190 7.96 1.97 -6.16
CA LEU A 190 9.03 1.66 -7.11
C LEU A 190 9.90 0.49 -6.62
N GLY A 191 10.14 0.38 -5.31
CA GLY A 191 10.78 -0.79 -4.71
C GLY A 191 10.01 -2.09 -4.98
N GLN A 192 8.69 -2.06 -4.92
CA GLN A 192 7.86 -3.23 -5.27
C GLN A 192 7.88 -3.53 -6.78
N TYR A 193 7.99 -2.52 -7.65
CA TYR A 193 8.23 -2.75 -9.09
C TYR A 193 9.55 -3.49 -9.33
N VAL A 194 10.64 -3.06 -8.67
CA VAL A 194 11.93 -3.75 -8.79
C VAL A 194 11.81 -5.19 -8.31
N ARG A 195 11.17 -5.43 -7.16
CA ARG A 195 10.89 -6.78 -6.64
C ARG A 195 10.11 -7.62 -7.66
N TYR A 196 9.02 -7.09 -8.20
CA TYR A 196 8.19 -7.80 -9.18
C TYR A 196 8.96 -8.19 -10.45
N ILE A 197 9.80 -7.29 -10.97
CA ILE A 197 10.64 -7.55 -12.15
C ILE A 197 11.65 -8.66 -11.86
N LEU A 198 12.32 -8.60 -10.71
CA LEU A 198 13.32 -9.60 -10.32
C LEU A 198 12.70 -10.98 -10.08
N GLU A 199 11.56 -11.04 -9.39
CA GLU A 199 10.83 -12.29 -9.15
C GLU A 199 10.35 -12.90 -10.47
N THR A 200 9.78 -12.10 -11.36
CA THR A 200 9.30 -12.57 -12.67
C THR A 200 10.45 -13.05 -13.54
N TRP A 201 11.58 -12.33 -13.53
CA TRP A 201 12.79 -12.77 -14.22
C TRP A 201 13.29 -14.11 -13.66
N ALA A 202 13.37 -14.26 -12.34
CA ALA A 202 13.82 -15.49 -11.69
C ALA A 202 12.89 -16.68 -11.97
N ASP A 203 11.57 -16.47 -11.95
CA ASP A 203 10.57 -17.50 -12.26
C ASP A 203 10.73 -17.99 -13.70
N ASN A 204 10.97 -17.09 -14.65
CA ASN A 204 11.20 -17.44 -16.06
C ASN A 204 12.48 -18.27 -16.27
N GLN A 205 13.53 -18.07 -15.46
CA GLN A 205 14.74 -18.89 -15.56
C GLN A 205 14.49 -20.34 -15.09
N LYS A 206 13.64 -20.55 -14.09
CA LYS A 206 13.29 -21.89 -13.58
C LYS A 206 12.48 -22.73 -14.57
N ILE A 207 11.75 -22.10 -15.49
CA ILE A 207 10.94 -22.79 -16.50
C ILE A 207 11.81 -23.31 -17.66
N ASN A 208 13.00 -22.71 -17.86
CA ASN A 208 13.94 -23.07 -18.93
C ASN A 208 14.97 -24.14 -18.52
N HIS A 209 14.82 -24.75 -17.34
CA HIS A 209 15.63 -25.84 -16.80
C HIS A 209 14.75 -26.98 -16.32
#